data_AF-A0A8T5GJ01-F1
#
_entry.id   AF-A0A8T5GJ01-F1
#
_cell.length_a   1.000
_cell.length_b   1.000
_cell.length_c   1.000
_cell.angle_alpha   90.00
_cell.angle_beta   90.00
_cell.angle_gamma   90.00
#
_symmetry.space_group_name_H-M   'P 1'
#
loop_
_entity.id
_entity.type
_entity.pdbx_description
1 polymer ?
#
loop_
_entity_poly.entity_id
_entity_poly.type
_entity_poly.pdbx_seq_one_letter_code
_entity_poly.pdbx_strand_id
1 'polypeptide(L)'
;MAFRDHLGAASIEDEEISLSHGMLNHSQASGHAMTVFTNISECPGHRAAVNMLTRDRLCQAIGIEPEEYIDTLGWAMSNPGTPEMVQPEDAPCMENQQTEVNLEQLPIPHHWPADRGRYSSASIIIAEDNGIRNVSFHRQFLRDKNHLVVRLVPRHLRTMVMDARKEGREVSIAVVNGPDPVVLLAAAMS
;
A
#
# COMPACT_ATOMS: atom_id res chain seq x y z
N MET A 1 -14.58 -3.23 -5.75
CA MET A 1 -14.25 -4.04 -4.58
C MET A 1 -13.33 -3.22 -3.70
N ALA A 2 -13.18 -3.58 -2.43
CA ALA A 2 -12.30 -2.91 -1.49
C ALA A 2 -11.31 -3.91 -0.91
N PHE A 3 -10.19 -3.42 -0.38
CA PHE A 3 -9.16 -4.24 0.28
C PHE A 3 -9.72 -5.27 1.27
N ARG A 4 -10.76 -4.89 2.04
CA ARG A 4 -11.38 -5.76 3.05
C ARG A 4 -12.10 -6.97 2.44
N ASP A 5 -12.60 -6.86 1.22
CA ASP A 5 -13.33 -7.94 0.53
C ASP A 5 -12.39 -9.12 0.21
N HIS A 6 -11.08 -8.88 0.16
CA HIS A 6 -10.08 -9.89 -0.18
C HIS A 6 -9.44 -10.56 1.04
N LEU A 7 -9.91 -10.24 2.26
CA LEU A 7 -9.36 -10.80 3.50
C LEU A 7 -10.01 -12.12 3.94
N GLY A 8 -10.99 -12.64 3.19
CA GLY A 8 -11.77 -13.82 3.60
C GLY A 8 -10.96 -15.11 3.79
N ALA A 9 -9.79 -15.22 3.16
CA ALA A 9 -8.88 -16.35 3.30
C ALA A 9 -7.83 -16.18 4.41
N ALA A 10 -7.85 -15.06 5.14
CA ALA A 10 -6.87 -14.77 6.16
C ALA A 10 -7.17 -15.51 7.47
N SER A 11 -6.13 -16.05 8.11
CA SER A 11 -6.20 -16.38 9.53
C SER A 11 -6.27 -15.10 10.35
N ILE A 12 -7.03 -15.13 11.44
CA ILE A 12 -7.07 -14.04 12.41
C ILE A 12 -6.07 -14.35 13.52
N GLU A 13 -5.18 -13.40 13.81
CA GLU A 13 -4.27 -13.44 14.96
C GLU A 13 -4.74 -12.39 15.97
N ASP A 14 -5.25 -12.87 17.09
CA ASP A 14 -5.78 -12.06 18.19
C ASP A 14 -4.79 -11.92 19.35
N GLU A 15 -3.72 -12.73 19.36
CA GLU A 15 -2.62 -12.53 20.31
C GLU A 15 -1.91 -11.20 20.04
N GLU A 16 -1.33 -10.66 21.11
CA GLU A 16 -0.59 -9.40 21.05
C GLU A 16 0.59 -9.51 20.09
N ILE A 17 0.67 -8.59 19.12
CA ILE A 17 1.78 -8.49 18.17
C ILE A 17 2.44 -7.12 18.21
N SER A 18 3.77 -7.12 18.20
CA SER A 18 4.57 -5.89 18.10
C SER A 18 4.80 -5.49 16.65
N LEU A 19 4.78 -4.18 16.39
CA LEU A 19 5.29 -3.59 15.14
C LEU A 19 6.79 -3.85 14.93
N SER A 20 7.53 -4.07 16.02
CA SER A 20 8.97 -4.37 16.00
C SER A 20 9.20 -5.84 15.71
N HIS A 21 9.38 -6.17 14.43
CA HIS A 21 9.66 -7.51 13.91
C HIS A 21 8.55 -8.56 14.12
N GLY A 22 7.56 -8.30 14.99
CA GLY A 22 6.54 -9.28 15.40
C GLY A 22 5.76 -9.85 14.21
N MET A 23 5.20 -8.98 13.36
CA MET A 23 4.46 -9.42 12.18
C MET A 23 5.30 -10.24 11.20
N LEU A 24 6.60 -9.92 11.06
CA LEU A 24 7.51 -10.70 10.21
C LEU A 24 7.82 -12.07 10.83
N ASN A 25 8.12 -12.11 12.13
CA ASN A 25 8.38 -13.36 12.83
C ASN A 25 7.16 -14.29 12.77
N HIS A 26 5.95 -13.76 12.99
CA HIS A 26 4.71 -14.51 12.82
C HIS A 26 4.58 -15.01 11.38
N SER A 27 4.77 -14.13 10.38
CA SER A 27 4.73 -14.51 8.97
C SER A 27 5.70 -15.64 8.64
N GLN A 28 6.92 -15.64 9.18
CA GLN A 28 7.88 -16.74 8.97
C GLN A 28 7.45 -18.02 9.68
N ALA A 29 7.00 -17.93 10.93
CA ALA A 29 6.58 -19.08 11.73
C ALA A 29 5.34 -19.79 11.15
N SER A 30 4.43 -19.03 10.54
CA SER A 30 3.21 -19.56 9.91
C SER A 30 3.40 -20.03 8.46
N GLY A 31 4.64 -20.00 7.93
CA GLY A 31 4.89 -20.36 6.53
C GLY A 31 4.31 -19.35 5.55
N HIS A 32 4.30 -18.08 5.92
CA HIS A 32 3.75 -16.95 5.17
C HIS A 32 2.25 -17.04 4.92
N ALA A 33 1.51 -17.58 5.89
CA ALA A 33 0.06 -17.53 5.89
C ALA A 33 -0.43 -16.08 5.75
N MET A 34 -1.56 -15.90 5.07
CA MET A 34 -2.24 -14.62 5.06
C MET A 34 -2.88 -14.41 6.43
N THR A 35 -2.44 -13.38 7.15
CA THR A 35 -2.87 -13.13 8.52
C THR A 35 -3.41 -11.71 8.65
N VAL A 36 -4.50 -11.55 9.39
CA VAL A 36 -4.97 -10.27 9.92
C VAL A 36 -4.69 -10.23 11.42
N PHE A 37 -3.86 -9.30 11.84
CA PHE A 37 -3.58 -9.01 13.24
C PHE A 37 -4.62 -8.03 13.78
N THR A 38 -5.22 -8.36 14.92
CA THR A 38 -6.28 -7.52 15.54
C THR A 38 -5.81 -6.80 16.81
N ASN A 39 -4.67 -7.20 17.37
CA ASN A 39 -4.13 -6.68 18.62
C ASN A 39 -2.67 -6.22 18.45
N ILE A 40 -2.49 -4.97 18.00
CA ILE A 40 -1.16 -4.38 17.77
C ILE A 40 -0.80 -3.50 18.97
N SER A 41 0.21 -3.91 19.75
CA SER A 41 0.57 -3.28 21.03
C SER A 41 0.76 -1.76 20.93
N GLU A 42 1.47 -1.33 19.90
CA GLU A 42 1.86 0.07 19.71
C GLU A 42 0.76 0.92 19.05
N CYS A 43 -0.28 0.30 18.49
CA CYS A 43 -1.37 0.98 17.79
C CYS A 43 -2.74 0.38 18.14
N PRO A 44 -3.25 0.56 19.38
CA PRO A 44 -4.53 0.02 19.80
C PRO A 44 -5.69 0.45 18.90
N GLY A 45 -6.58 -0.49 18.57
CA GLY A 45 -7.72 -0.27 17.67
C GLY A 45 -7.39 -0.38 16.17
N HIS A 46 -6.11 -0.37 15.79
CA HIS A 46 -5.70 -0.69 14.43
C HIS A 46 -5.63 -2.20 14.18
N ARG A 47 -5.80 -2.57 12.92
CA ARG A 47 -5.56 -3.91 12.40
C ARG A 47 -4.58 -3.83 11.24
N ALA A 48 -3.82 -4.90 11.02
CA ALA A 48 -2.89 -5.00 9.90
C ALA A 48 -3.04 -6.35 9.22
N ALA A 49 -2.93 -6.38 7.89
CA ALA A 49 -2.92 -7.63 7.13
C ALA A 49 -1.58 -7.82 6.43
N VAL A 50 -1.11 -9.06 6.37
CA VAL A 50 0.13 -9.45 5.70
C VAL A 50 -0.10 -10.58 4.69
N ASN A 51 0.84 -10.73 3.76
CA ASN A 51 0.89 -11.82 2.78
C ASN A 51 -0.40 -11.97 1.94
N MET A 52 -1.09 -10.85 1.67
CA MET A 52 -2.35 -10.85 0.93
C MET A 52 -2.15 -11.25 -0.54
N LEU A 53 -1.11 -10.72 -1.18
CA LEU A 53 -0.93 -10.82 -2.64
C LEU A 53 -0.18 -12.10 -3.01
N THR A 54 -0.92 -13.08 -3.55
CA THR A 54 -0.39 -14.21 -4.31
C THR A 54 -1.01 -14.21 -5.70
N ARG A 55 -0.39 -14.88 -6.68
CA ARG A 55 -0.94 -15.00 -8.04
C ARG A 55 -2.37 -15.56 -8.00
N ASP A 56 -2.57 -16.66 -7.28
CA ASP A 56 -3.87 -17.34 -7.21
C ASP A 56 -4.96 -16.45 -6.63
N ARG A 57 -4.66 -15.70 -5.56
CA ARG A 57 -5.62 -14.75 -4.96
C ARG A 57 -5.90 -13.56 -5.86
N LEU A 58 -4.91 -13.07 -6.59
CA LEU A 58 -5.11 -12.01 -7.58
C LEU A 58 -6.00 -12.49 -8.73
N CYS A 59 -5.78 -13.71 -9.24
CA CYS A 59 -6.61 -14.32 -10.27
C CYS A 59 -8.05 -14.48 -9.78
N GLN A 60 -8.23 -14.99 -8.55
CA GLN A 60 -9.53 -15.07 -7.88
C GLN A 60 -10.20 -13.70 -7.73
N ALA A 61 -9.44 -12.66 -7.37
CA ALA A 61 -9.95 -11.30 -7.19
C ALA A 61 -10.50 -10.67 -8.48
N ILE A 62 -9.94 -11.03 -9.64
CA ILE A 62 -10.40 -10.54 -10.95
C ILE A 62 -11.25 -11.57 -11.73
N GLY A 63 -11.50 -12.74 -11.13
CA GLY A 63 -12.37 -13.77 -11.71
C GLY A 63 -11.80 -14.46 -12.94
N ILE A 64 -10.48 -14.68 -12.99
CA ILE A 64 -9.80 -15.37 -14.10
C ILE A 64 -9.01 -16.57 -13.59
N GLU A 65 -8.66 -17.47 -14.50
CA GLU A 65 -7.72 -18.56 -14.22
C GLU A 65 -6.26 -18.08 -14.34
N PRO A 66 -5.30 -18.71 -13.63
CA PRO A 66 -3.90 -18.31 -13.66
C PRO A 66 -3.29 -18.25 -15.07
N GLU A 67 -3.74 -19.10 -15.99
CA GLU A 67 -3.27 -19.17 -17.37
C GLU A 67 -3.61 -17.90 -18.18
N GLU A 68 -4.75 -17.27 -17.90
CA GLU A 68 -5.24 -16.09 -18.61
C GLU A 68 -4.57 -14.79 -18.11
N TYR A 69 -3.90 -14.87 -16.96
CA TYR A 69 -3.40 -13.72 -16.21
C TYR A 69 -2.58 -12.72 -17.03
N ILE A 70 -1.61 -13.18 -17.81
CA ILE A 70 -0.74 -12.28 -18.58
C ILE A 70 -1.51 -11.58 -19.71
N ASP A 71 -2.40 -12.31 -20.40
CA ASP A 71 -3.17 -11.76 -21.50
C ASP A 71 -4.20 -10.73 -20.99
N THR A 72 -4.84 -11.00 -19.85
CA THR A 72 -5.73 -10.03 -19.18
C THR A 72 -5.00 -8.75 -18.82
N LEU A 73 -3.78 -8.84 -18.28
CA LEU A 73 -2.98 -7.66 -17.93
C LEU A 73 -2.55 -6.85 -19.16
N GLY A 74 -2.12 -7.53 -20.23
CA GLY A 74 -1.77 -6.86 -21.49
C GLY A 74 -2.97 -6.14 -22.13
N TRP A 75 -4.14 -6.78 -22.10
CA TRP A 75 -5.38 -6.15 -22.54
C TRP A 75 -5.73 -4.92 -21.69
N ALA A 76 -5.64 -5.01 -20.36
CA ALA A 76 -5.97 -3.91 -19.45
C ALA A 76 -5.05 -2.69 -19.63
N MET A 77 -3.75 -2.91 -19.88
CA MET A 77 -2.82 -1.81 -20.20
C MET A 77 -3.19 -1.06 -21.48
N SER A 78 -3.78 -1.78 -22.45
CA SER A 78 -4.21 -1.20 -23.73
C SER A 78 -5.61 -0.58 -23.67
N ASN A 79 -6.38 -0.89 -22.63
CA ASN A 79 -7.78 -0.47 -22.47
C ASN A 79 -8.02 0.11 -21.05
N PRO A 80 -7.34 1.21 -20.67
CA PRO A 80 -7.48 1.77 -19.33
C PRO A 80 -8.87 2.38 -19.11
N GLY A 81 -9.48 2.07 -17.97
CA GLY A 81 -10.67 2.75 -17.48
C GLY A 81 -10.35 4.12 -16.88
N THR A 82 -11.31 5.05 -16.92
CA THR A 82 -11.21 6.32 -16.20
C THR A 82 -11.82 6.16 -14.81
N PRO A 83 -11.12 6.53 -13.72
CA PRO A 83 -11.69 6.49 -12.38
C PRO A 83 -12.90 7.42 -12.26
N GLU A 84 -13.93 6.98 -11.56
CA GLU A 84 -15.07 7.82 -11.21
C GLU A 84 -14.75 8.69 -10.00
N MET A 85 -15.11 9.96 -10.08
CA MET A 85 -14.97 10.90 -8.97
C MET A 85 -16.19 10.76 -8.05
N VAL A 86 -15.93 10.47 -6.77
CA VAL A 86 -16.96 10.35 -5.73
C VAL A 86 -16.92 11.55 -4.78
N GLN A 87 -18.03 11.83 -4.10
CA GLN A 87 -18.06 12.85 -3.06
C GLN A 87 -17.31 12.38 -1.80
N PRO A 88 -16.73 13.28 -1.00
CA PRO A 88 -16.02 12.90 0.22
C PRO A 88 -16.87 12.10 1.21
N GLU A 89 -18.18 12.35 1.27
CA GLU A 89 -19.10 11.67 2.18
C GLU A 89 -19.33 10.19 1.78
N ASP A 90 -19.11 9.86 0.51
CA ASP A 90 -19.23 8.50 -0.04
C ASP A 90 -17.89 7.74 0.01
N ALA A 91 -16.82 8.35 0.54
CA ALA A 91 -15.47 7.80 0.55
C ALA A 91 -15.10 7.24 1.94
N PRO A 92 -15.07 5.90 2.15
CA PRO A 92 -14.76 5.32 3.46
C PRO A 92 -13.36 5.68 3.99
N CYS A 93 -12.43 6.03 3.11
CA CYS A 93 -11.10 6.49 3.51
C CYS A 93 -11.10 7.87 4.19
N MET A 94 -12.20 8.62 4.13
CA MET A 94 -12.36 9.94 4.74
C MET A 94 -13.12 9.92 6.08
N GLU A 95 -13.64 8.75 6.50
CA GLU A 95 -14.42 8.58 7.74
C GLU A 95 -13.61 8.93 9.01
N ASN A 96 -12.30 8.72 8.98
CA ASN A 96 -11.41 8.98 10.11
C ASN A 96 -10.26 9.87 9.67
N GLN A 97 -10.09 11.01 10.35
CA GLN A 97 -9.05 11.99 10.04
C GLN A 97 -8.32 12.41 11.33
N GLN A 98 -7.04 12.76 11.18
CA GLN A 98 -6.26 13.34 12.27
C GLN A 98 -6.33 14.88 12.17
N THR A 99 -6.69 15.55 13.27
CA THR A 99 -6.61 17.02 13.35
C THR A 99 -5.17 17.52 13.33
N GLU A 100 -4.27 16.78 13.98
CA GLU A 100 -2.83 17.00 13.94
C GLU A 100 -2.16 15.72 13.42
N VAL A 101 -1.32 15.87 12.38
CA VAL A 101 -0.66 14.71 11.77
C VAL A 101 0.28 14.03 12.76
N ASN A 102 0.03 12.73 12.96
CA ASN A 102 0.91 11.84 13.69
C ASN A 102 0.95 10.45 13.04
N LEU A 103 1.93 10.27 12.16
CA LEU A 103 2.22 9.02 11.46
C LEU A 103 2.66 7.89 12.40
N GLU A 104 3.13 8.19 13.62
CA GLU A 104 3.57 7.18 14.58
C GLU A 104 2.40 6.41 15.20
N GLN A 105 1.16 6.91 15.04
CA GLN A 105 -0.08 6.22 15.44
C GLN A 105 -0.53 5.17 14.42
N LEU A 106 0.04 5.16 13.22
CA LEU A 106 -0.29 4.18 12.19
C LEU A 106 0.53 2.89 12.41
N PRO A 107 -0.02 1.71 12.10
CA PRO A 107 0.66 0.43 12.28
C PRO A 107 1.74 0.19 11.21
N ILE A 108 2.78 1.01 11.20
CA ILE A 108 3.92 0.92 10.28
C ILE A 108 4.97 0.01 10.92
N PRO A 109 5.23 -1.20 10.38
CA PRO A 109 6.13 -2.16 11.02
C PRO A 109 7.60 -1.77 10.85
N HIS A 110 8.42 -2.17 11.82
CA HIS A 110 9.86 -2.32 11.66
C HIS A 110 10.10 -3.77 11.23
N HIS A 111 10.27 -3.98 9.93
CA HIS A 111 10.32 -5.32 9.36
C HIS A 111 11.56 -6.09 9.82
N TRP A 112 12.76 -5.56 9.58
CA TRP A 112 14.00 -6.28 9.82
C TRP A 112 14.92 -5.62 10.84
N PRO A 113 15.62 -6.37 11.72
CA PRO A 113 16.48 -5.77 12.75
C PRO A 113 17.57 -4.85 12.19
N ALA A 114 18.02 -5.09 10.96
CA ALA A 114 19.01 -4.28 10.27
C ALA A 114 18.41 -3.05 9.54
N ASP A 115 17.09 -2.94 9.46
CA ASP A 115 16.45 -1.74 8.92
C ASP A 115 16.73 -0.54 9.81
N ARG A 116 16.81 0.64 9.18
CA ARG A 116 16.95 1.92 9.89
C ARG A 116 15.81 2.19 10.88
N GLY A 117 14.65 1.54 10.71
CA GLY A 117 13.47 1.69 11.55
C GLY A 117 12.21 1.22 10.82
N ARG A 118 11.07 1.87 11.11
CA ARG A 118 9.75 1.51 10.57
C ARG A 118 9.60 1.87 9.09
N TYR A 119 9.06 0.95 8.28
CA TYR A 119 8.81 1.15 6.84
C TYR A 119 7.39 0.76 6.45
N SER A 120 6.71 1.62 5.68
CA SER A 120 5.59 1.17 4.86
C SER A 120 6.15 0.54 3.58
N SER A 121 5.91 -0.76 3.38
CA SER A 121 6.42 -1.54 2.26
C SER A 121 5.34 -1.93 1.24
N ALA A 122 4.07 -1.90 1.64
CA ALA A 122 2.91 -2.27 0.83
C ALA A 122 1.99 -1.06 0.54
N SER A 123 2.60 0.11 0.33
CA SER A 123 1.90 1.33 -0.06
C SER A 123 2.23 1.75 -1.48
N ILE A 124 1.25 2.37 -2.12
CA ILE A 124 1.41 3.04 -3.40
C ILE A 124 1.45 4.55 -3.19
N ILE A 125 2.22 5.23 -4.04
CA ILE A 125 2.21 6.68 -4.15
C ILE A 125 1.46 7.02 -5.43
N ILE A 126 0.40 7.81 -5.29
CA ILE A 126 -0.29 8.47 -6.40
C ILE A 126 0.29 9.88 -6.48
N ALA A 127 0.85 10.24 -7.63
CA ALA A 127 1.40 11.56 -7.89
C ALA A 127 0.79 12.14 -9.17
N GLU A 128 0.59 13.45 -9.20
CA GLU A 128 0.15 14.17 -10.39
C GLU A 128 0.96 15.45 -10.54
N ASP A 129 1.48 15.68 -11.75
CA ASP A 129 2.13 16.93 -12.13
C ASP A 129 1.82 17.21 -13.61
N ASN A 130 1.45 18.45 -13.93
CA ASN A 130 1.14 18.89 -15.30
C ASN A 130 0.15 17.97 -16.06
N GLY A 131 -0.86 17.46 -15.36
CA GLY A 131 -1.89 16.57 -15.93
C GLY A 131 -1.43 15.13 -16.17
N ILE A 132 -0.19 14.78 -15.81
CA ILE A 132 0.32 13.41 -15.87
C ILE A 132 0.20 12.79 -14.49
N ARG A 133 -0.52 11.66 -14.42
CA ARG A 133 -0.67 10.88 -13.19
C ARG A 133 0.24 9.66 -13.21
N ASN A 134 0.88 9.38 -12.10
CA ASN A 134 1.68 8.18 -11.88
C ASN A 134 1.24 7.48 -10.59
N VAL A 135 1.13 6.15 -10.63
CA VAL A 135 0.89 5.31 -9.47
C VAL A 135 2.00 4.27 -9.38
N SER A 136 2.72 4.21 -8.26
CA SER A 136 3.84 3.28 -8.11
C SER A 136 4.14 2.90 -6.67
N PHE A 137 4.70 1.72 -6.46
CA PHE A 137 5.18 1.29 -5.15
C PHE A 137 6.48 1.99 -4.77
N HIS A 138 6.52 2.43 -3.52
CA HIS A 138 7.75 2.90 -2.91
C HIS A 138 7.79 2.52 -1.43
N ARG A 139 8.90 1.92 -0.98
CA ARG A 139 9.13 1.77 0.45
C ARG A 139 9.37 3.14 1.08
N GLN A 140 8.71 3.39 2.21
CA GLN A 140 8.71 4.69 2.88
C GLN A 140 9.18 4.55 4.32
N PHE A 141 10.33 5.13 4.63
CA PHE A 141 10.89 5.16 5.99
C PHE A 141 10.14 6.18 6.82
N LEU A 142 9.61 5.77 7.97
CA LEU A 142 9.03 6.70 8.95
C LEU A 142 10.16 7.44 9.68
N ARG A 143 10.36 8.71 9.32
CA ARG A 143 11.43 9.54 9.89
C ARG A 143 11.01 10.16 11.23
N ASP A 144 9.79 10.69 11.28
CA ASP A 144 9.20 11.35 12.43
C ASP A 144 7.67 11.43 12.27
N LYS A 145 6.97 12.04 13.25
CA LYS A 145 5.51 12.14 13.30
C LYS A 145 4.82 12.70 12.05
N ASN A 146 5.51 13.46 11.20
CA ASN A 146 4.91 14.08 10.02
C ASN A 146 5.76 13.93 8.76
N HIS A 147 6.72 13.00 8.74
CA HIS A 147 7.59 12.84 7.57
C HIS A 147 7.92 11.38 7.27
N LEU A 148 7.81 11.07 5.98
CA LEU A 148 8.31 9.85 5.37
C LEU A 148 9.52 10.18 4.49
N VAL A 149 10.46 9.24 4.36
CA VAL A 149 11.58 9.33 3.42
C VAL A 149 11.47 8.21 2.42
N VAL A 150 11.49 8.58 1.14
CA VAL A 150 11.39 7.66 0.01
C VAL A 150 12.65 7.67 -0.83
N ARG A 151 13.06 6.49 -1.31
CA ARG A 151 14.08 6.38 -2.36
C ARG A 151 13.42 6.35 -3.72
N LEU A 152 13.64 7.39 -4.52
CA LEU A 152 13.19 7.45 -5.90
C LEU A 152 14.28 6.89 -6.83
N VAL A 153 13.96 5.82 -7.55
CA VAL A 153 14.82 5.27 -8.62
C VAL A 153 14.53 5.94 -9.96
N PRO A 154 15.42 5.88 -10.98
CA PRO A 154 15.22 6.46 -12.31
C PRO A 154 14.03 5.90 -13.11
N ARG A 155 12.81 6.26 -12.70
CA ARG A 155 11.50 5.91 -13.29
C ARG A 155 10.58 7.14 -13.22
N HIS A 156 9.32 6.99 -13.63
CA HIS A 156 8.35 8.08 -13.80
C HIS A 156 8.25 9.04 -12.62
N LEU A 157 8.04 8.56 -11.39
CA LEU A 157 7.94 9.44 -10.22
C LEU A 157 9.22 10.25 -9.97
N ARG A 158 10.41 9.67 -10.20
CA ARG A 158 11.66 10.43 -10.09
C ARG A 158 11.75 11.50 -11.15
N THR A 159 11.42 11.18 -12.40
CA THR A 159 11.42 12.16 -13.50
C THR A 159 10.52 13.34 -13.14
N MET A 160 9.27 13.05 -12.76
CA MET A 160 8.28 14.03 -12.33
C MET A 160 8.80 14.95 -11.20
N VAL A 161 9.32 14.37 -10.12
CA VAL A 161 9.85 15.13 -8.98
C VAL A 161 11.09 15.95 -9.37
N MET A 162 11.98 15.41 -10.20
CA MET A 162 13.19 16.12 -10.63
C MET A 162 12.87 17.29 -11.57
N ASP A 163 11.85 17.16 -12.41
CA ASP A 163 11.42 18.23 -13.31
C ASP A 163 10.74 19.36 -12.53
N ALA A 164 9.79 19.05 -11.64
CA ALA A 164 9.20 20.04 -10.74
C ALA A 164 10.25 20.80 -9.91
N ARG A 165 11.28 20.09 -9.41
CA ARG A 165 12.38 20.70 -8.65
C ARG A 165 13.23 21.68 -9.45
N LYS A 166 13.42 21.48 -10.76
CA LYS A 166 14.15 22.45 -11.61
C LYS A 166 13.44 23.81 -11.65
N GLU A 167 12.14 23.80 -11.43
CA GLU A 167 11.28 24.99 -11.40
C GLU A 167 11.03 25.51 -9.97
N GLY A 168 11.69 24.93 -8.96
CA GLY A 168 11.49 25.29 -7.56
C GLY A 168 10.13 24.87 -6.99
N ARG A 169 9.46 23.90 -7.64
CA ARG A 169 8.16 23.37 -7.21
C ARG A 169 8.29 22.04 -6.50
N GLU A 170 7.23 21.68 -5.79
CA GLU A 170 6.99 20.35 -5.23
C GLU A 170 5.89 19.63 -6.02
N VAL A 171 5.84 18.30 -5.89
CA VAL A 171 4.81 17.46 -6.49
C VAL A 171 3.88 17.00 -5.38
N SER A 172 2.58 17.30 -5.51
CA SER A 172 1.57 16.80 -4.58
C SER A 172 1.37 15.29 -4.80
N ILE A 173 1.33 14.56 -3.68
CA ILE A 173 1.15 13.11 -3.69
C ILE A 173 0.11 12.67 -2.68
N ALA A 174 -0.46 11.49 -2.90
CA ALA A 174 -1.21 10.72 -1.92
C ALA A 174 -0.50 9.38 -1.67
N VAL A 175 -0.36 9.01 -0.40
CA VAL A 175 0.13 7.68 0.00
C VAL A 175 -1.07 6.84 0.38
N VAL A 176 -1.30 5.75 -0.33
CA VAL A 176 -2.44 4.86 -0.09
C VAL A 176 -1.95 3.54 0.48
N ASN A 177 -2.43 3.20 1.67
CA ASN A 177 -2.22 1.90 2.32
C ASN A 177 -3.51 1.09 2.24
N GLY A 178 -3.39 -0.20 1.91
CA GLY A 178 -4.55 -1.07 1.70
C GLY A 178 -5.51 -0.62 0.60
N PRO A 179 -5.05 -0.23 -0.61
CA PRO A 179 -5.95 -0.13 -1.75
C PRO A 179 -6.40 -1.53 -2.20
N ASP A 180 -7.39 -1.58 -3.08
CA ASP A 180 -7.83 -2.83 -3.72
C ASP A 180 -6.61 -3.58 -4.34
N PRO A 181 -6.48 -4.91 -4.17
CA PRO A 181 -5.41 -5.72 -4.76
C PRO A 181 -5.20 -5.50 -6.27
N VAL A 182 -6.24 -5.20 -7.05
CA VAL A 182 -6.10 -4.95 -8.48
C VAL A 182 -5.44 -3.60 -8.75
N VAL A 183 -5.66 -2.62 -7.87
CA VAL A 183 -4.97 -1.32 -7.92
C VAL A 183 -3.51 -1.48 -7.49
N LEU A 184 -3.23 -2.32 -6.48
CA LEU A 184 -1.86 -2.72 -6.14
C LEU A 184 -1.19 -3.34 -7.37
N LEU A 185 -1.83 -4.28 -8.04
CA LEU A 185 -1.27 -4.90 -9.24
C LEU A 185 -0.99 -3.89 -10.35
N ALA A 186 -1.94 -3.00 -10.67
CA ALA A 186 -1.75 -1.95 -11.67
C ALA A 186 -0.56 -1.04 -11.34
N ALA A 187 -0.34 -0.71 -10.07
CA ALA A 187 0.80 0.10 -9.61
C ALA A 187 2.16 -0.61 -9.73
N ALA A 188 2.19 -1.93 -9.93
CA ALA A 188 3.40 -2.71 -10.17
C ALA A 188 3.69 -2.95 -11.66
N MET A 189 2.82 -2.50 -12.56
CA MET A 189 2.96 -2.69 -14.00
C MET A 189 3.70 -1.53 -14.67
N SER A 190 4.37 -1.80 -15.80
CA SER A 190 5.09 -0.78 -16.57
C SER A 190 5.13 -1.05 -18.05
#